data_AF-A0A442HSQ9-F1
#
_entry.id   AF-A0A442HSQ9-F1
#
_cell.length_a   1.000
_cell.length_b   1.000
_cell.length_c   1.000
_cell.angle_alpha   90.00
_cell.angle_beta   90.00
_cell.angle_gamma   90.00
#
_symmetry.space_group_name_H-M   'P 1'
#
loop_
_entity.id
_entity.type
_entity.pdbx_description
1 polymer ?
#
loop_
_entity_poly.entity_id
_entity_poly.type
_entity_poly.pdbx_seq_one_letter_code
_entity_poly.pdbx_strand_id
1 'polypeptide(L)' 'LQVDAFDEKGRPRHHRGVSTEPGIYFLGLPWQSRRGSSFIWGVWHDAKHVADRISTQRKYLAYHAAAKRETVDA' A
#
# COMPACT_ATOMS: atom_id res chain seq x y z
N LEU A 1 -0.24 -12.97 -10.91
CA LEU A 1 0.07 -12.73 -9.48
C LEU A 1 -0.91 -13.58 -8.67
N GLN A 2 -0.44 -14.46 -7.79
CA GLN A 2 -1.31 -15.10 -6.79
C GLN A 2 -1.01 -14.44 -5.45
N VAL A 3 -1.90 -13.56 -5.00
CA VAL A 3 -1.76 -12.80 -3.74
C VAL A 3 -3.10 -12.80 -3.03
N ASP A 4 -3.09 -12.93 -1.70
CA ASP A 4 -4.30 -12.87 -0.86
C ASP A 4 -4.77 -11.42 -0.63
N ALA A 5 -4.92 -10.68 -1.73
CA ALA A 5 -5.26 -9.25 -1.71
C ALA A 5 -6.74 -8.97 -2.06
N PHE A 6 -7.50 -10.01 -2.40
CA PHE A 6 -8.90 -9.92 -2.84
C PHE A 6 -9.78 -10.84 -1.98
N ASP A 7 -11.04 -10.47 -1.78
CA ASP A 7 -12.04 -11.32 -1.14
C ASP A 7 -12.58 -12.39 -2.10
N GLU A 8 -13.44 -13.28 -1.59
CA GLU A 8 -14.10 -14.34 -2.37
C GLU A 8 -14.93 -13.81 -3.55
N LYS A 9 -15.30 -12.53 -3.54
CA LYS A 9 -16.06 -11.83 -4.59
C LYS A 9 -15.14 -11.05 -5.54
N GLY A 10 -13.83 -11.19 -5.41
CA GLY A 10 -12.82 -10.50 -6.22
C GLY A 10 -12.66 -9.02 -5.89
N ARG A 11 -13.17 -8.55 -4.74
CA ARG A 11 -13.00 -7.16 -4.31
C ARG A 11 -11.70 -6.99 -3.55
N PRO A 12 -10.94 -5.91 -3.80
CA PRO A 12 -9.74 -5.60 -3.04
C PRO A 12 -9.98 -5.55 -1.53
N ARG A 13 -9.23 -6.35 -0.75
CA ARG A 13 -9.16 -6.22 0.70
C ARG A 13 -8.14 -5.15 1.05
N HIS A 14 -8.62 -4.00 1.50
CA HIS A 14 -7.75 -2.87 1.81
C HIS A 14 -8.34 -1.94 2.87
N HIS A 15 -7.47 -1.13 3.46
CA HIS A 15 -7.86 0.07 4.22
C HIS A 15 -7.28 1.30 3.53
N ARG A 16 -8.16 2.16 2.98
CA ARG A 16 -7.78 3.39 2.25
C ARG A 16 -6.69 3.19 1.16
N GLY A 17 -6.75 2.07 0.43
CA GLY A 17 -5.78 1.72 -0.60
C GLY A 17 -4.57 0.91 -0.15
N VAL A 18 -4.38 0.70 1.15
CA VAL A 18 -3.33 -0.21 1.66
C VAL A 18 -3.91 -1.62 1.78
N SER A 19 -3.33 -2.59 1.06
CA SER A 19 -3.78 -3.98 1.13
C SER A 19 -3.43 -4.63 2.47
N THR A 20 -4.11 -5.72 2.79
CA THR A 20 -3.66 -6.67 3.82
C THR A 20 -2.33 -7.31 3.46
N GLU A 21 -2.06 -7.51 2.16
CA GLU A 21 -0.81 -8.08 1.69
C GLU A 21 0.30 -7.03 1.59
N PRO A 22 1.47 -7.25 2.22
CA PRO A 22 2.60 -6.33 2.14
C PRO A 22 3.06 -6.11 0.69
N GLY A 23 3.24 -4.84 0.31
CA GLY A 23 3.70 -4.47 -1.03
C GLY A 23 2.59 -4.36 -2.08
N ILE A 24 1.34 -4.72 -1.75
CA ILE A 24 0.19 -4.50 -2.62
C ILE A 24 -0.58 -3.26 -2.17
N TYR A 25 -0.92 -2.41 -3.13
CA TYR A 25 -1.66 -1.18 -2.91
C TYR A 25 -2.70 -0.99 -4.00
N PHE A 26 -3.81 -0.38 -3.64
CA PHE A 26 -4.92 -0.09 -4.54
C PHE A 26 -5.16 1.41 -4.58
N LEU A 27 -5.54 1.93 -5.75
CA LEU A 27 -5.81 3.34 -5.94
C LEU A 27 -7.03 3.51 -6.84
N GLY A 28 -7.85 4.53 -6.54
CA GLY A 28 -8.96 4.91 -7.41
C GLY A 28 -10.23 4.09 -7.21
N LEU A 29 -10.33 3.32 -6.12
CA LEU A 29 -11.53 2.51 -5.86
C LEU A 29 -12.74 3.40 -5.49
N PRO A 30 -13.97 3.02 -5.89
CA PRO A 30 -15.16 3.74 -5.46
C PRO A 30 -15.22 3.78 -3.95
N TRP A 31 -15.40 4.98 -3.39
CA TRP A 31 -15.43 5.20 -1.93
C TRP A 31 -14.17 4.74 -1.19
N GLN A 32 -12.99 4.73 -1.83
CA GLN A 32 -11.74 4.30 -1.21
C GLN A 32 -11.39 5.06 0.07
N SER A 33 -11.38 6.39 -0.01
CA SER A 33 -11.44 7.25 1.17
C SER A 33 -12.57 8.27 1.08
N ARG A 34 -12.99 8.62 -0.15
CA ARG A 34 -13.96 9.66 -0.44
C ARG A 34 -14.79 9.29 -1.67
N ARG A 35 -15.94 9.95 -1.85
CA ARG A 35 -16.74 9.82 -3.09
C ARG A 35 -15.94 10.14 -4.36
N GLY A 36 -15.02 11.10 -4.26
CA GLY A 36 -14.16 11.55 -5.35
C GLY A 36 -13.02 10.60 -5.72
N SER A 37 -12.80 9.51 -4.97
CA SER A 37 -11.61 8.67 -5.09
C SER A 37 -11.42 8.07 -6.49
N SER A 38 -12.50 7.73 -7.20
CA SER A 38 -12.42 7.15 -8.56
C SER A 38 -12.32 8.18 -9.69
N PHE A 39 -12.37 9.48 -9.39
CA PHE A 39 -12.33 10.52 -10.41
C PHE A 39 -10.89 10.97 -10.66
N ILE A 40 -10.53 11.20 -11.93
CA ILE A 40 -9.19 11.67 -12.34
C ILE A 40 -8.77 12.91 -11.54
N TRP A 41 -9.70 13.84 -11.31
CA TRP A 41 -9.44 15.07 -10.55
C TRP A 41 -9.63 14.93 -9.03
N GLY A 42 -10.16 13.80 -8.55
CA GLY A 42 -10.46 13.56 -7.13
C GLY A 42 -9.53 12.55 -6.45
N VAL A 43 -8.81 11.72 -7.21
CA VAL A 43 -7.96 10.62 -6.72
C VAL A 43 -6.68 11.09 -6.02
N TRP A 44 -6.26 12.33 -6.25
CA TRP A 44 -4.96 12.83 -5.80
C TRP A 44 -4.75 12.69 -4.28
N HIS A 45 -5.81 12.80 -3.48
CA HIS A 45 -5.75 12.60 -2.04
C HIS A 45 -5.41 11.17 -1.66
N ASP A 46 -6.01 10.18 -2.34
CA ASP A 46 -5.70 8.77 -2.14
C ASP A 46 -4.31 8.44 -2.65
N ALA A 47 -3.93 9.01 -3.79
CA ALA A 47 -2.60 8.81 -4.38
C ALA A 47 -1.51 9.29 -3.42
N LYS A 48 -1.68 10.49 -2.84
CA LYS A 48 -0.78 11.02 -1.80
C LYS A 48 -0.70 10.07 -0.61
N HIS A 49 -1.84 9.62 -0.09
CA HIS A 49 -1.86 8.72 1.05
C HIS A 49 -1.12 7.41 0.77
N VAL A 50 -1.40 6.76 -0.36
CA VAL A 50 -0.75 5.50 -0.76
C VAL A 50 0.75 5.71 -0.96
N ALA A 51 1.16 6.79 -1.62
CA ALA A 51 2.57 7.11 -1.83
C ALA A 51 3.33 7.31 -0.50
N ASP A 52 2.73 8.02 0.45
CA ASP A 52 3.30 8.20 1.79
C ASP A 52 3.50 6.84 2.49
N ARG A 53 2.51 5.94 2.40
CA ARG A 53 2.59 4.58 2.98
C ARG A 53 3.68 3.74 2.33
N ILE A 54 3.82 3.81 1.00
CA ILE A 54 4.88 3.11 0.27
C ILE A 54 6.26 3.62 0.70
N SER A 55 6.43 4.94 0.80
CA SER A 55 7.69 5.57 1.21
C SER A 55 8.08 5.15 2.63
N THR A 56 7.13 5.21 3.56
CA THR A 56 7.34 4.75 4.94
C THR A 56 7.72 3.28 4.99
N GLN A 57 7.00 2.40 4.28
CA GLN A 57 7.31 0.96 4.27
C GLN A 57 8.71 0.68 3.71
N ARG A 58 9.11 1.36 2.62
CA ARG A 58 10.44 1.21 2.03
C ARG A 58 11.55 1.63 3.00
N LYS A 59 11.36 2.71 3.75
CA LYS A 59 12.30 3.15 4.79
C LYS A 59 12.47 2.10 5.88
N TYR A 60 11.37 1.53 6.37
CA TYR A 60 11.42 0.46 7.37
C TYR A 60 12.16 -0.78 6.84
N LEU A 61 11.86 -1.22 5.62
CA LEU A 61 12.53 -2.37 5.00
C LEU A 61 14.04 -2.12 4.83
N ALA A 62 14.44 -0.93 4.40
CA ALA A 62 15.85 -0.56 4.27
C ALA A 62 16.57 -0.55 5.63
N TYR A 63 15.92 -0.01 6.67
CA TYR A 63 16.45 -0.03 8.03
C TYR A 63 16.67 -1.46 8.55
N HIS A 64 15.68 -2.34 8.41
CA HIS A 64 15.82 -3.74 8.80
C HIS A 64 16.91 -4.48 8.02
N ALA A 65 17.06 -4.19 6.73
CA ALA A 65 18.10 -4.77 5.90
C ALA A 65 19.50 -4.32 6.35
N ALA A 66 19.67 -3.05 6.71
CA ALA A 66 20.93 -2.52 7.23
C ALA A 66 21.30 -3.15 8.58
N ALA A 67 20.36 -3.15 9.54
CA ALA A 67 20.56 -3.78 10.84
C ALA A 67 20.93 -5.27 10.72
N LYS A 68 20.29 -5.99 9.77
CA LYS A 68 20.61 -7.39 9.51
C LYS A 68 22.03 -7.59 8.98
N ARG A 69 22.55 -6.67 8.14
CA ARG A 69 23.93 -6.74 7.64
C ARG A 69 24.94 -6.52 8.76
N GLU A 70 24.72 -5.52 9.61
CA GLU A 70 25.57 -5.25 10.77
C GLU A 70 25.67 -6.45 11.72
N THR A 71 24.57 -7.20 11.92
CA THR A 71 24.59 -8.43 12.73
C THR A 71 25.25 -9.63 12.06
N VAL A 72 25.39 -9.62 10.73
CA VAL A 72 26.01 -10.72 9.97
C VAL A 72 27.51 -10.50 9.80
N ASP A 73 27.93 -9.23 9.73
CA ASP A 73 29.33 -8.84 9.60
C ASP A 73 30.06 -8.73 10.95
N ALA A 74 29.34 -8.91 12.07
CA ALA A 74 29.85 -8.91 13.46
C ALA A 74 29.98 -10.33 14.02
#